data_AF-A0A9P4NSY9-F1
#
_entry.id   AF-A0A9P4NSY9-F1
#
_cell.length_a   1.000
_cell.length_b   1.000
_cell.length_c   1.000
_cell.angle_alpha   90.00
_cell.angle_beta   90.00
_cell.angle_gamma   90.00
#
_symmetry.space_group_name_H-M   'P 1'
#
loop_
_entity.id
_entity.type
_entity.pdbx_description
1 polymer ?
#
loop_
_entity_poly.entity_id
_entity_poly.type
_entity_poly.pdbx_seq_one_letter_code
_entity_poly.pdbx_strand_id
1 'polypeptide(L)'
;MSSAIPGHTALESLPLRDQFLLAEARYYRELHHLERGEYTQFPARPALENRLPLARIPLEKMQGCCNKSIPLYCTGANIDWFVCARIYHYIYPRWYRGLNSEVEFGNFVAQTISLHDKDPRAFDKDQTVIDIHEDLCRQLREREGVLDEIDKAYQSSCTYTQKEQHQYYKVRALFRAILILFHNVTPWPEEGMVRLVKTGVTAGLSAPITFDSIKESCLGPYDPESTSVTTDFPTAINFALALEKREADAGNTHYERNVLDNFPGYSDAIDELNEGVRRSSRCGTPFSTPGTIRPPSNTWTTPEFLANIYKLPTSVTGMPERYDLRSVLHMATNGRGQRNDPESEDVLAKKACGHYSELESCRCVDCLKEEASIKETKRLSQLKTLNEQKRLAEK
;
A
#
# COMPACT_ATOMS: atom_id res chain seq x y z
N MET A 1 -22.58 -26.46 22.02
CA MET A 1 -23.13 -25.11 22.23
C MET A 1 -22.22 -24.14 21.48
N SER A 2 -22.60 -23.76 20.26
CA SER A 2 -21.86 -22.80 19.44
C SER A 2 -22.25 -21.40 19.90
N SER A 3 -21.35 -20.69 20.57
CA SER A 3 -21.56 -19.27 20.89
C SER A 3 -21.43 -18.48 19.60
N ALA A 4 -22.56 -18.02 19.06
CA ALA A 4 -22.56 -17.07 17.96
C ALA A 4 -21.77 -15.83 18.40
N ILE A 5 -20.64 -15.57 17.74
CA ILE A 5 -19.86 -14.34 17.94
C ILE A 5 -20.75 -13.18 17.47
N PRO A 6 -21.09 -12.19 18.32
CA PRO A 6 -21.88 -11.03 17.93
C PRO A 6 -21.00 -10.12 17.05
N GLY A 7 -20.94 -10.45 15.77
CA GLY A 7 -19.96 -9.88 14.84
C GLY A 7 -20.38 -8.56 14.20
N HIS A 8 -21.67 -8.25 14.11
CA HIS A 8 -22.20 -7.25 13.19
C HIS A 8 -22.88 -6.01 13.81
N THR A 9 -22.96 -5.89 15.14
CA THR A 9 -23.89 -4.92 15.77
C THR A 9 -23.30 -3.56 16.15
N ALA A 10 -21.98 -3.39 16.25
CA ALA A 10 -21.43 -2.15 16.80
C ALA A 10 -21.58 -0.94 15.85
N LEU A 11 -21.23 -1.08 14.56
CA LEU A 11 -21.29 0.04 13.60
C LEU A 11 -22.74 0.45 13.28
N GLU A 12 -23.62 -0.54 13.13
CA GLU A 12 -25.04 -0.33 12.83
C GLU A 12 -25.78 0.34 14.01
N SER A 13 -25.21 0.29 15.21
CA SER A 13 -25.77 0.93 16.41
C SER A 13 -25.41 2.41 16.53
N LEU A 14 -24.46 2.92 15.74
CA LEU A 14 -24.07 4.33 15.76
C LEU A 14 -25.15 5.22 15.11
N PRO A 15 -25.34 6.46 15.56
CA PRO A 15 -26.17 7.44 14.84
C PRO A 15 -25.73 7.59 13.38
N LEU A 16 -26.68 7.81 12.46
CA LEU A 16 -26.41 7.91 11.01
C LEU A 16 -25.32 8.94 10.66
N ARG A 17 -25.26 10.05 11.41
CA ARG A 17 -24.22 11.08 11.26
C ARG A 17 -22.83 10.53 11.56
N ASP A 18 -22.70 9.73 12.61
CA ASP A 18 -21.41 9.18 13.05
C ASP A 18 -20.95 8.07 12.12
N GLN A 19 -21.89 7.27 11.58
CA GLN A 19 -21.60 6.33 10.50
C GLN A 19 -21.03 7.03 9.26
N PHE A 20 -21.61 8.19 8.88
CA PHE A 20 -21.12 8.98 7.75
C PHE A 20 -19.71 9.55 8.00
N LEU A 21 -19.50 10.16 9.16
CA LEU A 21 -18.18 10.71 9.54
C LEU A 21 -17.11 9.62 9.57
N LEU A 22 -17.43 8.45 10.11
CA LEU A 22 -16.52 7.31 10.14
C LEU A 22 -16.21 6.79 8.73
N ALA A 23 -17.22 6.70 7.86
CA ALA A 23 -17.02 6.31 6.46
C ALA A 23 -16.12 7.29 5.71
N GLU A 24 -16.32 8.59 5.90
CA GLU A 24 -15.50 9.63 5.27
C GLU A 24 -14.05 9.63 5.82
N ALA A 25 -13.87 9.52 7.13
CA ALA A 25 -12.55 9.39 7.75
C ALA A 25 -11.80 8.17 7.22
N ARG A 26 -12.48 7.02 7.10
CA ARG A 26 -11.90 5.79 6.53
C ARG A 26 -11.54 5.94 5.06
N TYR A 27 -12.38 6.61 4.29
CA TYR A 27 -12.08 6.94 2.90
C TYR A 27 -10.80 7.77 2.77
N TYR A 28 -10.62 8.82 3.60
CA TYR A 28 -9.38 9.60 3.60
C TYR A 28 -8.16 8.78 4.07
N ARG A 29 -8.33 7.88 5.04
CA ARG A 29 -7.26 6.97 5.48
C ARG A 29 -6.88 5.96 4.41
N GLU A 30 -7.86 5.43 3.68
CA GLU A 30 -7.65 4.60 2.49
C GLU A 30 -6.87 5.37 1.44
N LEU A 31 -7.30 6.59 1.07
CA LEU A 31 -6.57 7.43 0.12
C LEU A 31 -5.13 7.66 0.59
N HIS A 32 -4.93 8.01 1.85
CA HIS A 32 -3.60 8.20 2.41
C HIS A 32 -2.79 6.89 2.41
N HIS A 33 -3.42 5.74 2.62
CA HIS A 33 -2.76 4.44 2.59
C HIS A 33 -2.33 4.07 1.16
N LEU A 34 -3.20 4.32 0.17
CA LEU A 34 -2.90 4.19 -1.27
C LEU A 34 -1.76 5.14 -1.69
N GLU A 35 -1.87 6.43 -1.37
CA GLU A 35 -0.83 7.43 -1.64
C GLU A 35 0.50 7.06 -0.95
N ARG A 36 0.42 6.46 0.25
CA ARG A 36 1.62 5.93 0.93
C ARG A 36 2.25 4.79 0.17
N GLY A 37 1.44 3.81 -0.27
CA GLY A 37 1.89 2.70 -1.10
C GLY A 37 2.52 3.16 -2.41
N GLU A 38 1.93 4.17 -3.06
CA GLU A 38 2.38 4.69 -4.36
C GLU A 38 3.60 5.61 -4.27
N TYR A 39 3.63 6.57 -3.34
CA TYR A 39 4.58 7.69 -3.39
C TYR A 39 5.58 7.73 -2.23
N THR A 40 5.26 7.21 -1.04
CA THR A 40 6.04 7.56 0.17
C THR A 40 6.59 6.37 0.96
N GLN A 41 6.33 5.12 0.57
CA GLN A 41 6.89 3.95 1.26
C GLN A 41 8.31 3.56 0.82
N PHE A 42 8.92 4.25 -0.15
CA PHE A 42 10.31 3.99 -0.55
C PHE A 42 11.35 4.09 0.58
N PRO A 43 11.26 5.05 1.51
CA PRO A 43 12.15 5.13 2.67
C PRO A 43 11.80 4.13 3.79
N ALA A 44 10.55 3.69 3.90
CA ALA A 44 10.08 2.84 5.01
C ALA A 44 10.32 1.33 4.79
N ARG A 45 10.60 0.89 3.56
CA ARG A 45 10.92 -0.52 3.27
C ARG A 45 12.21 -0.92 3.98
N PRO A 46 12.21 -1.98 4.83
CA PRO A 46 13.43 -2.55 5.34
C PRO A 46 14.26 -3.05 4.15
N ALA A 47 15.47 -2.50 4.04
CA ALA A 47 16.49 -2.96 3.11
C ALA A 47 17.48 -3.73 3.97
N LEU A 48 17.51 -5.05 3.82
CA LEU A 48 18.29 -5.94 4.66
C LEU A 48 19.46 -6.50 3.86
N GLU A 49 20.65 -6.46 4.45
CA GLU A 49 21.83 -7.12 3.89
C GLU A 49 21.87 -8.58 4.35
N ASN A 50 22.50 -9.48 3.59
CA ASN A 50 22.79 -10.84 4.05
C ASN A 50 23.98 -10.84 5.04
N ARG A 51 23.82 -10.13 6.15
CA ARG A 51 24.80 -10.06 7.23
C ARG A 51 24.07 -10.23 8.53
N LEU A 52 24.33 -11.37 9.18
CA LEU A 52 23.81 -11.67 10.50
C LEU A 52 24.87 -11.39 11.57
N PRO A 53 24.49 -10.79 12.71
CA PRO A 53 23.16 -10.22 13.00
C PRO A 53 22.85 -9.02 12.10
N LEU A 54 21.56 -8.78 11.81
CA LEU A 54 21.17 -7.64 10.99
C LEU A 54 21.59 -6.34 11.68
N ALA A 55 21.98 -5.36 10.87
CA ALA A 55 22.16 -4.01 11.37
C ALA A 55 20.87 -3.53 12.06
N ARG A 56 21.04 -2.69 13.10
CA ARG A 56 19.95 -2.09 13.83
C ARG A 56 18.97 -1.40 12.87
N ILE A 57 17.75 -1.93 12.78
CA ILE A 57 16.71 -1.38 11.89
C ILE A 57 16.17 -0.08 12.50
N PRO A 58 16.01 1.02 11.73
CA PRO A 58 15.38 2.24 12.21
C PRO A 58 13.92 2.01 12.63
N LEU A 59 13.46 2.72 13.66
CA LEU A 59 12.15 2.51 14.27
C LEU A 59 10.99 2.68 13.26
N GLU A 60 11.12 3.65 12.37
CA GLU A 60 10.10 3.94 11.34
C GLU A 60 9.94 2.76 10.38
N LYS A 61 11.02 2.02 10.11
CA LYS A 61 10.97 0.81 9.27
C LYS A 61 10.39 -0.39 10.01
N MET A 62 10.59 -0.45 11.33
CA MET A 62 10.02 -1.49 12.19
C MET A 62 8.50 -1.39 12.24
N GLN A 63 7.97 -0.16 12.34
CA GLN A 63 6.52 0.08 12.30
C GLN A 63 5.87 -0.45 11.02
N GLY A 64 6.58 -0.40 9.87
CA GLY A 64 6.09 -0.97 8.62
C GLY A 64 5.87 -2.49 8.67
N CYS A 65 6.58 -3.20 9.55
CA CYS A 65 6.42 -4.65 9.72
C CYS A 65 5.26 -5.03 10.66
N CYS A 66 4.79 -4.08 11.47
CA CYS A 66 3.69 -4.30 12.39
C CYS A 66 2.35 -4.25 11.65
N ASN A 67 1.36 -4.97 12.18
CA ASN A 67 0.00 -5.05 11.64
C ASN A 67 -0.09 -5.62 10.22
N LYS A 68 1.02 -6.22 9.74
CA LYS A 68 1.07 -6.92 8.46
C LYS A 68 0.90 -8.41 8.65
N SER A 69 0.20 -9.06 7.74
CA SER A 69 -0.02 -10.51 7.83
C SER A 69 1.19 -11.31 7.37
N ILE A 70 1.88 -10.89 6.31
CA ILE A 70 2.95 -11.67 5.67
C ILE A 70 4.05 -10.74 5.14
N PRO A 71 5.34 -11.06 5.36
CA PRO A 71 6.46 -10.43 4.68
C PRO A 71 6.67 -10.98 3.26
N LEU A 72 6.88 -10.07 2.32
CA LEU A 72 7.21 -10.33 0.92
C LEU A 72 8.67 -9.94 0.69
N TYR A 73 9.56 -10.92 0.77
CA TYR A 73 10.97 -10.75 0.50
C TYR A 73 11.21 -10.70 -1.00
N CYS A 74 11.79 -9.62 -1.46
CA CYS A 74 12.14 -9.42 -2.86
C CYS A 74 13.66 -9.49 -2.97
N THR A 75 14.18 -10.35 -3.86
CA THR A 75 15.61 -10.45 -4.17
C THR A 75 15.91 -9.91 -5.56
N GLY A 76 17.07 -9.27 -5.70
CA GLY A 76 17.55 -8.72 -6.98
C GLY A 76 18.09 -7.29 -6.83
N ALA A 77 19.05 -6.93 -7.69
CA ALA A 77 19.81 -5.69 -7.56
C ALA A 77 18.96 -4.41 -7.71
N ASN A 78 17.76 -4.48 -8.29
CA ASN A 78 16.94 -3.31 -8.61
C ASN A 78 15.44 -3.61 -8.48
N ILE A 79 14.95 -3.84 -7.26
CA ILE A 79 13.50 -3.75 -7.02
C ILE A 79 13.13 -2.28 -7.05
N ASP A 80 12.83 -1.85 -8.28
CA ASP A 80 12.30 -0.55 -8.62
C ASP A 80 11.02 -0.29 -7.82
N TRP A 81 10.79 0.98 -7.55
CA TRP A 81 9.57 1.45 -6.97
C TRP A 81 8.30 1.07 -7.71
N PHE A 82 8.36 1.04 -9.04
CA PHE A 82 7.25 0.59 -9.87
C PHE A 82 6.83 -0.85 -9.54
N VAL A 83 7.78 -1.75 -9.30
CA VAL A 83 7.48 -3.16 -9.01
C VAL A 83 6.74 -3.29 -7.68
N CYS A 84 7.18 -2.59 -6.64
CA CYS A 84 6.48 -2.59 -5.36
C CYS A 84 5.10 -1.94 -5.45
N ALA A 85 4.96 -0.83 -6.18
CA ALA A 85 3.66 -0.21 -6.42
C ALA A 85 2.73 -1.21 -7.10
N ARG A 86 3.19 -1.95 -8.10
CA ARG A 86 2.39 -2.99 -8.78
C ARG A 86 2.00 -4.15 -7.89
N ILE A 87 2.92 -4.67 -7.08
CA ILE A 87 2.62 -5.67 -6.03
C ILE A 87 1.50 -5.14 -5.13
N TYR A 88 1.63 -3.90 -4.68
CA TYR A 88 0.65 -3.25 -3.82
C TYR A 88 -0.72 -3.11 -4.53
N HIS A 89 -0.76 -2.61 -5.76
CA HIS A 89 -1.98 -2.50 -6.57
C HIS A 89 -2.63 -3.85 -6.86
N TYR A 90 -1.84 -4.92 -6.96
CA TYR A 90 -2.36 -6.27 -7.13
C TYR A 90 -3.06 -6.76 -5.85
N ILE A 91 -2.41 -6.57 -4.71
CA ILE A 91 -2.86 -7.09 -3.42
C ILE A 91 -4.02 -6.26 -2.85
N TYR A 92 -3.95 -4.93 -2.96
CA TYR A 92 -4.86 -4.02 -2.27
C TYR A 92 -6.35 -4.29 -2.58
N PRO A 93 -6.81 -4.42 -3.83
CA PRO A 93 -8.23 -4.68 -4.13
C PRO A 93 -8.74 -6.02 -3.61
N ARG A 94 -7.84 -7.00 -3.39
CA ARG A 94 -8.19 -8.34 -2.89
C ARG A 94 -8.24 -8.38 -1.36
N TRP A 95 -7.41 -7.56 -0.72
CA TRP A 95 -7.38 -7.41 0.73
C TRP A 95 -8.47 -6.46 1.24
N TYR A 96 -8.74 -5.37 0.52
CA TYR A 96 -9.65 -4.34 0.94
C TYR A 96 -11.10 -4.84 0.96
N ARG A 97 -11.76 -4.68 2.11
CA ARG A 97 -13.13 -5.12 2.41
C ARG A 97 -14.00 -3.95 2.87
N GLY A 98 -13.73 -2.74 2.36
CA GLY A 98 -14.47 -1.53 2.74
C GLY A 98 -14.33 -1.23 4.22
N LEU A 99 -15.47 -1.04 4.90
CA LEU A 99 -15.55 -0.73 6.33
C LEU A 99 -15.02 -1.82 7.26
N ASN A 100 -14.76 -3.03 6.74
CA ASN A 100 -14.15 -4.11 7.53
C ASN A 100 -12.62 -4.13 7.43
N SER A 101 -12.03 -3.28 6.58
CA SER A 101 -10.59 -3.08 6.54
C SER A 101 -10.18 -2.07 7.58
N GLU A 102 -9.42 -2.52 8.57
CA GLU A 102 -8.86 -1.73 9.65
C GLU A 102 -7.61 -0.93 9.20
N VAL A 103 -7.71 -0.30 8.02
CA VAL A 103 -6.60 0.38 7.32
C VAL A 103 -6.02 1.53 8.15
N GLU A 104 -6.84 2.14 9.02
CA GLU A 104 -6.47 3.17 9.97
C GLU A 104 -5.34 2.78 10.93
N PHE A 105 -5.21 1.49 11.26
CA PHE A 105 -4.16 0.97 12.14
C PHE A 105 -2.94 0.49 11.35
N GLY A 106 -2.87 0.84 10.07
CA GLY A 106 -1.84 0.31 9.17
C GLY A 106 -1.99 -1.18 8.92
N ASN A 107 -3.18 -1.77 9.14
CA ASN A 107 -3.42 -3.14 8.71
C ASN A 107 -3.29 -3.24 7.20
N PHE A 108 -2.54 -4.23 6.75
CA PHE A 108 -2.46 -4.61 5.35
C PHE A 108 -1.90 -6.02 5.28
N VAL A 109 -2.32 -6.86 4.34
CA VAL A 109 -1.87 -8.25 4.32
C VAL A 109 -0.35 -8.40 4.13
N ALA A 110 0.30 -7.47 3.44
CA ALA A 110 1.68 -7.65 2.96
C ALA A 110 2.64 -6.56 3.44
N GLN A 111 3.89 -6.91 3.73
CA GLN A 111 5.00 -5.97 3.82
C GLN A 111 6.09 -6.34 2.82
N THR A 112 6.43 -5.43 1.90
CA THR A 112 7.59 -5.67 1.02
C THR A 112 8.90 -5.40 1.76
N ILE A 113 9.85 -6.32 1.64
CA ILE A 113 11.17 -6.26 2.26
C ILE A 113 12.21 -6.52 1.18
N SER A 114 13.13 -5.58 0.99
CA SER A 114 14.19 -5.72 -0.01
C SER A 114 15.39 -6.43 0.60
N LEU A 115 15.85 -7.49 -0.06
CA LEU A 115 17.09 -8.17 0.27
C LEU A 115 18.20 -7.69 -0.67
N HIS A 116 19.23 -7.07 -0.12
CA HIS A 116 20.38 -6.58 -0.84
C HIS A 116 21.59 -7.46 -0.56
N ASP A 117 22.14 -8.06 -1.60
CA ASP A 117 23.47 -8.67 -1.54
C ASP A 117 24.23 -8.40 -2.83
N LYS A 118 25.56 -8.45 -2.75
CA LYS A 118 26.44 -8.38 -3.92
C LYS A 118 26.36 -9.66 -4.76
N ASP A 119 26.11 -10.80 -4.11
CA ASP A 119 25.86 -12.09 -4.74
C ASP A 119 24.35 -12.38 -4.76
N PRO A 120 23.69 -12.34 -5.94
CA PRO A 120 22.28 -12.69 -6.05
C PRO A 120 21.94 -14.10 -5.53
N ARG A 121 22.93 -15.02 -5.52
CA ARG A 121 22.76 -16.41 -5.08
C ARG A 121 22.77 -16.56 -3.56
N ALA A 122 23.10 -15.50 -2.83
CA ALA A 122 23.08 -15.46 -1.37
C ALA A 122 21.75 -15.93 -0.78
N PHE A 123 20.65 -15.73 -1.52
CA PHE A 123 19.29 -16.04 -1.10
C PHE A 123 18.68 -17.26 -1.81
N ASP A 124 19.47 -18.07 -2.52
CA ASP A 124 18.97 -19.27 -3.17
C ASP A 124 18.46 -20.31 -2.14
N LYS A 125 19.03 -20.28 -0.94
CA LYS A 125 18.61 -21.14 0.17
C LYS A 125 17.53 -20.45 1.01
N ASP A 126 16.39 -21.13 1.16
CA ASP A 126 15.29 -20.64 2.00
C ASP A 126 15.75 -20.38 3.44
N GLN A 127 16.67 -21.21 3.97
CA GLN A 127 17.21 -21.05 5.32
C GLN A 127 17.86 -19.68 5.54
N THR A 128 18.58 -19.14 4.55
CA THR A 128 19.20 -17.81 4.69
C THR A 128 18.15 -16.73 4.92
N VAL A 129 17.03 -16.80 4.20
CA VAL A 129 15.94 -15.83 4.32
C VAL A 129 15.17 -16.04 5.63
N ILE A 130 15.02 -17.29 6.08
CA ILE A 130 14.46 -17.62 7.40
C ILE A 130 15.32 -17.00 8.50
N ASP A 131 16.64 -17.20 8.49
CA ASP A 131 17.55 -16.66 9.52
C ASP A 131 17.49 -15.12 9.59
N ILE A 132 17.43 -14.45 8.43
CA ILE A 132 17.21 -12.99 8.32
C ILE A 132 15.86 -12.59 8.91
N HIS A 133 14.81 -13.33 8.59
CA HIS A 133 13.47 -13.06 9.08
C HIS A 133 13.35 -13.27 10.59
N GLU A 134 13.99 -14.29 11.14
CA GLU A 134 14.07 -14.55 12.57
C GLU A 134 14.77 -13.41 13.30
N ASP A 135 15.89 -12.91 12.77
CA ASP A 135 16.62 -11.78 13.35
C ASP A 135 15.80 -10.47 13.30
N LEU A 136 15.09 -10.22 12.19
CA LEU A 136 14.12 -9.12 12.07
C LEU A 136 13.04 -9.23 13.15
N CYS A 137 12.42 -10.39 13.28
CA CYS A 137 11.38 -10.64 14.29
C CYS A 137 11.91 -10.53 15.72
N ARG A 138 13.17 -10.95 15.96
CA ARG A 138 13.86 -10.78 17.24
C ARG A 138 14.02 -9.31 17.58
N GLN A 139 14.54 -8.50 16.65
CA GLN A 139 14.66 -7.05 16.85
C GLN A 139 13.30 -6.39 17.11
N LEU A 140 12.25 -6.79 16.38
CA LEU A 140 10.89 -6.29 16.59
C LEU A 140 10.39 -6.56 18.02
N ARG A 141 10.57 -7.78 18.55
CA ARG A 141 10.18 -8.13 19.92
C ARG A 141 11.00 -7.39 20.97
N GLU A 142 12.31 -7.31 20.81
CA GLU A 142 13.21 -6.63 21.76
C GLU A 142 12.89 -5.14 21.89
N ARG A 143 12.25 -4.55 20.87
CA ARG A 143 11.94 -3.12 20.81
C ARG A 143 10.49 -2.78 20.98
N GLU A 144 9.63 -3.78 21.14
CA GLU A 144 8.21 -3.58 21.45
C GLU A 144 8.07 -2.69 22.70
N GLY A 145 8.89 -2.93 23.75
CA GLY A 145 8.89 -2.08 24.95
C GLY A 145 9.63 -0.73 24.81
N VAL A 146 10.57 -0.59 23.86
CA VAL A 146 11.29 0.68 23.62
C VAL A 146 10.44 1.65 22.82
N LEU A 147 9.57 1.15 21.95
CA LEU A 147 8.55 1.94 21.26
C LEU A 147 7.67 2.71 22.25
N ASP A 148 7.34 2.10 23.39
CA ASP A 148 6.56 2.74 24.45
C ASP A 148 7.33 3.86 25.18
N GLU A 149 8.67 3.77 25.25
CA GLU A 149 9.51 4.78 25.90
C GLU A 149 9.86 5.96 24.99
N ILE A 150 10.15 5.70 23.71
CA ILE A 150 10.40 6.75 22.72
C ILE A 150 9.15 7.62 22.53
N ASP A 151 7.96 7.01 22.57
CA ASP A 151 6.69 7.74 22.51
C ASP A 151 6.57 8.72 23.67
N LYS A 152 6.88 8.31 24.91
CA LYS A 152 6.91 9.21 26.08
C LYS A 152 7.85 10.40 25.90
N ALA A 153 8.98 10.22 25.21
CA ALA A 153 9.93 11.31 24.96
C ALA A 153 9.47 12.24 23.82
N TYR A 154 9.02 11.68 22.70
CA TYR A 154 8.51 12.43 21.53
C TYR A 154 7.13 13.07 21.77
N GLN A 155 6.39 12.59 22.76
CA GLN A 155 5.14 13.20 23.25
C GLN A 155 5.32 14.67 23.64
N SER A 156 6.55 15.13 23.90
CA SER A 156 6.84 16.53 24.23
C SER A 156 6.94 17.46 23.01
N SER A 157 7.22 16.95 21.80
CA SER A 157 7.57 17.79 20.63
C SER A 157 6.73 17.55 19.37
N CYS A 158 6.06 16.41 19.22
CA CYS A 158 5.25 16.13 18.02
C CYS A 158 3.79 16.54 18.20
N THR A 159 3.25 17.23 17.19
CA THR A 159 1.83 17.59 17.10
C THR A 159 0.98 16.34 16.87
N TYR A 160 0.46 15.83 17.99
CA TYR A 160 -0.85 15.19 18.20
C TYR A 160 -1.23 13.86 17.51
N THR A 161 -0.70 13.45 16.35
CA THR A 161 -1.26 12.26 15.64
C THR A 161 -0.56 10.91 15.90
N GLN A 162 0.55 10.89 16.65
CA GLN A 162 1.34 9.66 16.88
C GLN A 162 1.36 9.16 18.33
N LYS A 163 0.82 9.94 19.28
CA LYS A 163 1.11 9.86 20.73
C LYS A 163 0.66 8.59 21.47
N GLU A 164 -0.16 7.73 20.85
CA GLU A 164 -0.76 6.57 21.54
C GLU A 164 -0.97 5.35 20.64
N GLN A 165 -0.37 5.35 19.44
CA GLN A 165 -0.66 4.30 18.48
C GLN A 165 0.26 3.07 18.60
N HIS A 166 1.38 3.18 19.33
CA HIS A 166 2.43 2.16 19.40
C HIS A 166 1.93 0.82 19.98
N GLN A 167 1.06 0.87 20.98
CA GLN A 167 0.40 -0.31 21.53
C GLN A 167 -0.41 -1.11 20.50
N TYR A 168 -0.80 -0.48 19.39
CA TYR A 168 -1.52 -1.12 18.29
C TYR A 168 -0.59 -1.66 17.21
N TYR A 169 0.71 -1.36 17.21
CA TYR A 169 1.67 -1.86 16.22
C TYR A 169 2.31 -3.15 16.71
N LYS A 170 1.62 -4.28 16.50
CA LYS A 170 2.11 -5.61 16.90
C LYS A 170 2.52 -6.44 15.69
N VAL A 171 3.56 -7.25 15.86
CA VAL A 171 3.94 -8.25 14.84
C VAL A 171 2.94 -9.40 14.90
N ARG A 172 2.19 -9.60 13.82
CA ARG A 172 1.15 -10.64 13.75
C ARG A 172 1.79 -12.04 13.76
N ALA A 173 1.08 -13.02 14.32
CA ALA A 173 1.56 -14.41 14.34
C ALA A 173 1.87 -14.93 12.94
N LEU A 174 0.99 -14.63 11.97
CA LEU A 174 1.17 -15.03 10.58
C LEU A 174 2.43 -14.41 9.95
N PHE A 175 2.79 -13.18 10.33
CA PHE A 175 3.98 -12.49 9.81
C PHE A 175 5.26 -13.23 10.17
N ARG A 176 5.26 -13.87 11.34
CA ARG A 176 6.39 -14.65 11.86
C ARG A 176 6.45 -16.06 11.30
N ALA A 177 5.31 -16.60 10.85
CA ALA A 177 5.12 -18.02 10.58
C ALA A 177 5.37 -18.41 9.11
N ILE A 178 5.11 -17.48 8.19
CA ILE A 178 5.22 -17.71 6.76
C ILE A 178 5.73 -16.45 6.07
N LEU A 179 6.55 -16.64 5.03
CA LEU A 179 7.00 -15.57 4.16
C LEU A 179 6.81 -15.93 2.69
N ILE A 180 6.69 -14.90 1.84
CA ILE A 180 6.71 -15.03 0.39
C ILE A 180 8.07 -14.53 -0.09
N LEU A 181 8.78 -15.37 -0.83
CA LEU A 181 10.08 -15.05 -1.41
C LEU A 181 9.96 -14.93 -2.93
N PHE A 182 10.16 -13.72 -3.41
CA PHE A 182 10.13 -13.35 -4.82
C PHE A 182 11.57 -13.31 -5.36
N HIS A 183 11.93 -14.32 -6.16
CA HIS A 183 13.22 -14.35 -6.85
C HIS A 183 13.17 -13.59 -8.15
N ASN A 184 14.18 -12.75 -8.38
CA ASN A 184 14.38 -12.03 -9.65
C ASN A 184 13.09 -11.31 -10.07
N VAL A 185 12.61 -10.42 -9.22
CA VAL A 185 11.30 -9.79 -9.39
C VAL A 185 11.20 -9.15 -10.78
N THR A 186 10.19 -9.57 -11.54
CA THR A 186 9.93 -9.05 -12.87
C THR A 186 9.17 -7.72 -12.78
N PRO A 187 9.14 -6.92 -13.85
CA PRO A 187 8.25 -5.76 -13.91
C PRO A 187 6.77 -6.11 -13.75
N TRP A 188 6.38 -7.36 -14.02
CA TRP A 188 5.01 -7.91 -14.01
C TRP A 188 4.87 -8.93 -12.87
N PRO A 189 4.75 -8.47 -11.60
CA PRO A 189 4.80 -9.37 -10.45
C PRO A 189 3.71 -10.45 -10.47
N GLU A 190 2.56 -10.18 -11.07
CA GLU A 190 1.47 -11.12 -11.27
C GLU A 190 1.80 -12.32 -12.16
N GLU A 191 2.84 -12.22 -12.99
CA GLU A 191 3.33 -13.31 -13.84
C GLU A 191 4.53 -14.03 -13.21
N GLY A 192 5.03 -13.51 -12.08
CA GLY A 192 6.22 -14.05 -11.42
C GLY A 192 5.94 -15.32 -10.63
N MET A 193 6.97 -16.16 -10.57
CA MET A 193 7.02 -17.30 -9.65
C MET A 193 7.55 -16.85 -8.30
N VAL A 194 6.96 -17.37 -7.24
CA VAL A 194 7.37 -17.11 -5.86
C VAL A 194 7.49 -18.40 -5.07
N ARG A 195 8.29 -18.36 -4.01
CA ARG A 195 8.36 -19.43 -3.01
C ARG A 195 7.58 -19.03 -1.77
N LEU A 196 6.66 -19.88 -1.32
CA LEU A 196 6.07 -19.79 0.01
C LEU A 196 6.94 -20.59 0.96
N VAL A 197 7.38 -19.98 2.06
CA VAL A 197 8.32 -20.61 3.01
C VAL A 197 7.75 -20.54 4.43
N LYS A 198 7.58 -21.71 5.06
CA LYS A 198 7.27 -21.84 6.49
C LYS A 198 8.54 -21.56 7.29
N THR A 199 8.45 -20.70 8.30
CA THR A 199 9.59 -20.39 9.18
C THR A 199 9.73 -21.39 10.33
N GLY A 200 8.70 -22.22 10.57
CA GLY A 200 8.62 -23.11 11.73
C GLY A 200 7.97 -22.46 12.97
N VAL A 201 7.73 -21.14 12.97
CA VAL A 201 7.04 -20.46 14.06
C VAL A 201 5.55 -20.78 14.03
N THR A 202 5.06 -21.48 15.05
CA THR A 202 3.62 -21.83 15.19
C THR A 202 2.91 -21.05 16.30
N ALA A 203 3.66 -20.32 17.12
CA ALA A 203 3.13 -19.60 18.27
C ALA A 203 2.13 -18.50 17.85
N GLY A 204 0.91 -18.59 18.40
CA GLY A 204 -0.18 -17.62 18.17
C GLY A 204 -0.97 -17.83 16.88
N LEU A 205 -0.74 -18.91 16.14
CA LEU A 205 -1.58 -19.30 15.01
C LEU A 205 -2.84 -20.03 15.48
N SER A 206 -3.94 -19.85 14.75
CA SER A 206 -5.20 -20.56 14.98
C SER A 206 -5.10 -22.06 14.65
N ALA A 207 -4.25 -22.42 13.69
CA ALA A 207 -3.98 -23.78 13.27
C ALA A 207 -2.61 -23.85 12.55
N PRO A 208 -1.99 -25.04 12.46
CA PRO A 208 -0.79 -25.24 11.64
C PRO A 208 -0.97 -24.75 10.20
N ILE A 209 0.12 -24.33 9.56
CA ILE A 209 0.13 -23.93 8.15
C ILE A 209 0.49 -25.16 7.32
N THR A 210 -0.41 -25.59 6.45
CA THR A 210 -0.17 -26.63 5.44
C THR A 210 -0.39 -26.04 4.04
N PHE A 211 0.27 -26.63 3.04
CA PHE A 211 0.15 -26.20 1.64
C PHE A 211 -0.88 -27.04 0.86
N ASP A 212 -1.68 -27.87 1.55
CA ASP A 212 -2.61 -28.81 0.90
C ASP A 212 -3.67 -28.12 0.04
N SER A 213 -4.07 -26.91 0.42
CA SER A 213 -5.05 -26.11 -0.32
C SER A 213 -4.53 -25.57 -1.65
N ILE A 214 -3.22 -25.59 -1.88
CA ILE A 214 -2.56 -25.12 -3.11
C ILE A 214 -1.72 -26.20 -3.79
N LYS A 215 -1.81 -27.46 -3.36
CA LYS A 215 -0.99 -28.57 -3.86
C LYS A 215 -1.03 -28.74 -5.39
N GLU A 216 -2.19 -28.47 -6.00
CA GLU A 216 -2.41 -28.61 -7.45
C GLU A 216 -1.84 -27.45 -8.26
N SER A 217 -1.61 -26.30 -7.61
CA SER A 217 -1.02 -25.10 -8.18
C SER A 217 0.50 -25.02 -7.96
N CYS A 218 1.07 -25.95 -7.20
CA CYS A 218 2.51 -25.99 -6.95
C CYS A 218 3.29 -26.30 -8.24
N LEU A 219 4.35 -25.53 -8.48
CA LEU A 219 5.30 -25.74 -9.56
C LEU A 219 6.40 -26.68 -9.07
N GLY A 220 6.25 -27.98 -9.38
CA GLY A 220 7.20 -29.03 -9.02
C GLY A 220 6.60 -30.11 -8.12
N PRO A 221 7.42 -31.07 -7.65
CA PRO A 221 6.96 -32.11 -6.73
C PRO A 221 6.43 -31.51 -5.42
N TYR A 222 5.22 -31.89 -5.05
CA TYR A 222 4.64 -31.53 -3.75
C TYR A 222 5.06 -32.55 -2.70
N ASP A 223 5.62 -32.06 -1.60
CA ASP A 223 5.88 -32.82 -0.38
C ASP A 223 5.15 -32.13 0.79
N PRO A 224 4.18 -32.79 1.46
CA PRO A 224 3.47 -32.24 2.60
C PRO A 224 4.38 -31.76 3.74
N GLU A 225 5.53 -32.42 3.90
CA GLU A 225 6.51 -32.10 4.95
C GLU A 225 7.47 -30.99 4.52
N SER A 226 7.46 -30.58 3.25
CA SER A 226 8.33 -29.54 2.75
C SER A 226 8.14 -28.23 3.51
N THR A 227 9.24 -27.57 3.85
CA THR A 227 9.25 -26.24 4.44
C THR A 227 8.82 -25.17 3.44
N SER A 228 8.90 -25.45 2.15
CA SER A 228 8.62 -24.47 1.09
C SER A 228 7.99 -25.08 -0.16
N VAL A 229 7.17 -24.30 -0.86
CA VAL A 229 6.62 -24.66 -2.16
C VAL A 229 6.78 -23.50 -3.15
N THR A 230 7.00 -23.82 -4.42
CA THR A 230 7.04 -22.82 -5.51
C THR A 230 5.67 -22.76 -6.16
N THR A 231 5.17 -21.55 -6.45
CA THR A 231 3.87 -21.31 -7.08
C THR A 231 3.89 -19.99 -7.84
N ASP A 232 2.86 -19.68 -8.63
CA ASP A 232 2.64 -18.33 -9.14
C ASP A 232 2.27 -17.33 -8.02
N PHE A 233 2.56 -16.06 -8.25
CA PHE A 233 2.26 -14.97 -7.32
C PHE A 233 0.76 -14.85 -6.96
N PRO A 234 -0.19 -14.90 -7.93
CA PRO A 234 -1.63 -14.91 -7.63
C PRO A 234 -2.05 -15.96 -6.59
N THR A 235 -1.60 -17.20 -6.75
CA THR A 235 -1.89 -18.32 -5.86
C THR A 235 -1.31 -18.07 -4.47
N ALA A 236 -0.07 -17.59 -4.39
CA ALA A 236 0.55 -17.24 -3.11
C ALA A 236 -0.22 -16.16 -2.34
N ILE A 237 -0.69 -15.12 -3.04
CA ILE A 237 -1.49 -14.04 -2.42
C ILE A 237 -2.87 -14.56 -2.00
N ASN A 238 -3.53 -15.39 -2.80
CA ASN A 238 -4.82 -15.97 -2.42
C ASN A 238 -4.68 -16.89 -1.19
N PHE A 239 -3.61 -17.67 -1.13
CA PHE A 239 -3.27 -18.48 0.03
C PHE A 239 -3.04 -17.61 1.28
N ALA A 240 -2.27 -16.52 1.14
CA ALA A 240 -2.04 -15.54 2.19
C ALA A 240 -3.33 -14.92 2.75
N LEU A 241 -4.23 -14.49 1.86
CA LEU A 241 -5.51 -13.91 2.23
C LEU A 241 -6.44 -14.93 2.91
N ALA A 242 -6.37 -16.20 2.49
CA ALA A 242 -7.11 -17.29 3.14
C ALA A 242 -6.60 -17.55 4.57
N LEU A 243 -5.27 -17.54 4.77
CA LEU A 243 -4.67 -17.63 6.12
C LEU A 243 -5.06 -16.42 6.98
N GLU A 244 -4.98 -15.20 6.44
CA GLU A 244 -5.42 -14.00 7.16
C GLU A 244 -6.89 -14.09 7.57
N LYS A 245 -7.77 -14.53 6.67
CA LYS A 245 -9.18 -14.75 6.98
C LYS A 245 -9.35 -15.78 8.09
N ARG A 246 -8.63 -16.90 8.03
CA ARG A 246 -8.66 -17.94 9.06
C ARG A 246 -8.27 -17.38 10.44
N GLU A 247 -7.20 -16.60 10.51
CA GLU A 247 -6.76 -15.97 11.76
C GLU A 247 -7.77 -14.93 12.27
N ALA A 248 -8.42 -14.18 11.36
CA ALA A 248 -9.49 -13.24 11.72
C ALA A 248 -10.74 -13.96 12.27
N ASP A 249 -11.17 -15.04 11.62
CA ASP A 249 -12.33 -15.84 12.05
C ASP A 249 -12.08 -16.52 13.40
N ALA A 250 -10.83 -16.84 13.74
CA ALA A 250 -10.41 -17.37 15.03
C ALA A 250 -10.28 -16.30 16.13
N GLY A 251 -10.43 -15.01 15.80
CA GLY A 251 -10.24 -13.90 16.75
C GLY A 251 -8.78 -13.57 17.06
N ASN A 252 -7.82 -14.12 16.32
CA ASN A 252 -6.39 -13.84 16.48
C ASN A 252 -5.97 -12.47 15.88
N THR A 253 -6.88 -11.78 15.19
CA THR A 253 -6.74 -10.35 14.87
C THR A 253 -7.13 -9.54 16.09
N HIS A 254 -6.27 -9.55 17.11
CA HIS A 254 -6.44 -8.78 18.34
C HIS A 254 -6.27 -7.27 18.06
N TYR A 255 -7.28 -6.67 17.42
CA TYR A 255 -7.58 -5.28 17.62
C TYR A 255 -8.81 -5.25 18.51
N GLU A 256 -8.68 -4.67 19.70
CA GLU A 256 -9.86 -4.43 20.52
C GLU A 256 -10.81 -3.58 19.67
N ARG A 257 -11.94 -4.13 19.23
CA ARG A 257 -12.94 -3.37 18.44
C ARG A 257 -13.38 -2.08 19.15
N ASN A 258 -13.22 -2.03 20.46
CA ASN A 258 -13.43 -0.85 21.31
C ASN A 258 -12.48 0.31 20.98
N VAL A 259 -11.46 0.12 20.13
CA VAL A 259 -10.60 1.21 19.64
C VAL A 259 -11.38 2.11 18.66
N LEU A 260 -12.47 1.64 18.04
CA LEU A 260 -13.41 2.53 17.34
C LEU A 260 -14.16 3.45 18.30
N ASP A 261 -14.42 2.98 19.53
CA ASP A 261 -15.06 3.79 20.59
C ASP A 261 -14.07 4.75 21.26
N ASN A 262 -12.79 4.36 21.31
CA ASN A 262 -11.69 5.13 21.89
C ASN A 262 -10.80 5.78 20.83
N PHE A 263 -11.24 5.89 19.57
CA PHE A 263 -10.43 6.40 18.48
C PHE A 263 -9.98 7.82 18.87
N PRO A 264 -8.71 8.04 19.26
CA PRO A 264 -8.26 9.39 19.59
C PRO A 264 -8.37 10.28 18.34
N GLY A 265 -8.34 9.63 17.17
CA GLY A 265 -8.62 10.24 15.89
C GLY A 265 -10.10 10.38 15.51
N TYR A 266 -11.10 10.11 16.35
CA TYR A 266 -12.48 10.48 16.02
C TYR A 266 -12.62 12.00 16.12
N SER A 267 -12.08 12.61 17.20
CA SER A 267 -11.96 14.08 17.24
C SER A 267 -10.98 14.59 16.19
N ASP A 268 -9.84 13.91 15.97
CA ASP A 268 -8.85 14.42 15.00
C ASP A 268 -9.31 14.22 13.54
N ALA A 269 -10.02 13.14 13.20
CA ALA A 269 -10.61 12.99 11.88
C ALA A 269 -11.76 13.96 11.69
N ILE A 270 -12.54 14.25 12.74
CA ILE A 270 -13.51 15.35 12.73
C ILE A 270 -12.78 16.70 12.57
N ASP A 271 -11.63 16.92 13.19
CA ASP A 271 -10.88 18.17 13.11
C ASP A 271 -10.13 18.32 11.78
N GLU A 272 -9.56 17.25 11.23
CA GLU A 272 -8.99 17.20 9.87
C GLU A 272 -10.10 17.38 8.83
N LEU A 273 -11.27 16.75 9.02
CA LEU A 273 -12.43 16.94 8.17
C LEU A 273 -12.93 18.38 8.28
N ASN A 274 -13.07 18.92 9.49
CA ASN A 274 -13.48 20.30 9.73
C ASN A 274 -12.48 21.28 9.14
N GLU A 275 -11.18 21.00 9.21
CA GLU A 275 -10.12 21.82 8.63
C GLU A 275 -10.12 21.71 7.11
N GLY A 276 -10.36 20.52 6.56
CA GLY A 276 -10.60 20.29 5.13
C GLY A 276 -11.81 21.06 4.61
N VAL A 277 -12.93 21.01 5.34
CA VAL A 277 -14.15 21.77 5.07
C VAL A 277 -13.90 23.28 5.18
N ARG A 278 -13.17 23.74 6.20
CA ARG A 278 -12.77 25.15 6.34
C ARG A 278 -11.86 25.60 5.20
N ARG A 279 -10.93 24.76 4.75
CA ARG A 279 -10.04 25.04 3.60
C ARG A 279 -10.85 25.17 2.32
N SER A 280 -11.73 24.20 2.03
CA SER A 280 -12.68 24.24 0.90
C SER A 280 -13.53 25.51 0.89
N SER A 281 -14.02 25.90 2.06
CA SER A 281 -14.84 27.10 2.23
C SER A 281 -14.05 28.38 1.89
N ARG A 282 -12.73 28.41 2.14
CA ARG A 282 -11.86 29.55 1.83
C ARG A 282 -11.46 29.62 0.35
N CYS A 283 -11.34 28.49 -0.34
CA CYS A 283 -10.98 28.46 -1.76
C CYS A 283 -12.18 28.51 -2.72
N GLY A 284 -13.42 28.66 -2.20
CA GLY A 284 -14.62 28.82 -3.03
C GLY A 284 -15.01 27.56 -3.82
N THR A 285 -14.34 26.44 -3.60
CA THR A 285 -14.70 25.14 -4.17
C THR A 285 -15.78 24.52 -3.29
N PRO A 286 -17.01 24.31 -3.79
CA PRO A 286 -18.07 23.70 -3.00
C PRO A 286 -17.65 22.28 -2.59
N PHE A 287 -17.63 22.03 -1.28
CA PHE A 287 -17.60 20.66 -0.77
C PHE A 287 -18.85 19.95 -1.31
N SER A 288 -18.70 18.74 -1.82
CA SER A 288 -19.83 17.91 -2.27
C SER A 288 -20.86 17.89 -1.13
N THR A 289 -22.12 18.19 -1.42
CA THR A 289 -23.17 18.27 -0.39
C THR A 289 -23.31 16.93 0.35
N PRO A 290 -23.77 16.93 1.63
CA PRO A 290 -23.92 15.73 2.48
C PRO A 290 -24.83 14.60 1.95
N GLY A 291 -25.35 14.68 0.73
CA GLY A 291 -26.18 13.67 0.09
C GLY A 291 -25.50 12.91 -1.06
N THR A 292 -24.30 13.32 -1.46
CA THR A 292 -23.51 12.61 -2.49
C THR A 292 -22.38 11.87 -1.82
N ILE A 293 -22.71 10.68 -1.29
CA ILE A 293 -21.69 9.65 -1.05
C ILE A 293 -20.98 9.46 -2.38
N ARG A 294 -19.76 9.99 -2.52
CA ARG A 294 -18.90 9.51 -3.59
C ARG A 294 -18.72 8.03 -3.28
N PRO A 295 -18.92 7.11 -4.24
CA PRO A 295 -18.47 5.74 -4.03
C PRO A 295 -16.99 5.81 -3.59
N PRO A 296 -16.47 4.76 -2.91
CA PRO A 296 -15.03 4.64 -2.69
C PRO A 296 -14.29 5.03 -3.97
N SER A 297 -13.07 5.54 -3.90
CA SER A 297 -12.33 6.05 -5.07
C SER A 297 -11.85 4.92 -5.99
N ASN A 298 -12.58 3.81 -6.01
CA ASN A 298 -12.41 2.72 -6.92
C ASN A 298 -12.97 3.11 -8.31
N THR A 299 -12.13 3.83 -9.03
CA THR A 299 -11.94 3.58 -10.47
C THR A 299 -11.55 2.11 -10.79
N TRP A 300 -11.52 1.23 -9.77
CA TRP A 300 -10.96 -0.11 -9.74
C TRP A 300 -11.96 -1.21 -9.34
N THR A 301 -13.25 -0.91 -9.10
CA THR A 301 -14.26 -1.98 -8.90
C THR A 301 -14.84 -2.45 -10.21
N THR A 302 -14.98 -3.77 -10.35
CA THR A 302 -15.70 -4.32 -11.49
C THR A 302 -17.18 -3.91 -11.43
N PRO A 303 -17.83 -3.70 -12.59
CA PRO A 303 -19.25 -3.35 -12.66
C PRO A 303 -20.17 -4.26 -11.83
N GLU A 304 -19.83 -5.54 -11.64
CA GLU A 304 -20.64 -6.49 -10.87
C GLU A 304 -20.68 -6.16 -9.36
N PHE A 305 -19.62 -5.58 -8.79
CA PHE A 305 -19.57 -5.21 -7.38
C PHE A 305 -20.53 -4.06 -7.06
N LEU A 306 -20.60 -3.05 -7.94
CA LEU A 306 -21.50 -1.91 -7.79
C LEU A 306 -22.97 -2.30 -8.01
N ALA A 307 -23.25 -3.21 -8.96
CA ALA A 307 -24.60 -3.71 -9.20
C ALA A 307 -25.17 -4.46 -7.99
N ASN A 308 -24.33 -5.25 -7.29
CA ASN A 308 -24.75 -6.03 -6.13
C ASN A 308 -25.02 -5.18 -4.87
N ILE A 309 -24.21 -4.14 -4.62
CA ILE A 309 -24.41 -3.28 -3.44
C ILE A 309 -25.61 -2.35 -3.62
N TYR A 310 -25.80 -1.81 -4.82
CA TYR A 310 -26.80 -0.76 -5.05
C TYR A 310 -28.07 -1.24 -5.77
N LYS A 311 -28.20 -2.55 -6.05
CA LYS A 311 -29.32 -3.15 -6.81
C LYS A 311 -29.60 -2.41 -8.13
N LEU A 312 -28.55 -1.94 -8.80
CA LEU A 312 -28.68 -1.24 -10.07
C LEU A 312 -28.89 -2.23 -11.22
N PRO A 313 -29.68 -1.90 -12.26
CA PRO A 313 -29.85 -2.76 -13.43
C PRO A 313 -28.52 -2.97 -14.15
N THR A 314 -28.18 -4.22 -14.47
CA THR A 314 -26.96 -4.63 -15.19
C THR A 314 -26.81 -4.03 -16.59
N SER A 315 -27.87 -3.40 -17.13
CA SER A 315 -27.89 -2.83 -18.48
C SER A 315 -27.23 -1.44 -18.61
N VAL A 316 -26.75 -0.84 -17.53
CA VAL A 316 -26.12 0.50 -17.56
C VAL A 316 -24.57 0.45 -17.63
N THR A 317 -23.96 -0.73 -17.58
CA THR A 317 -22.50 -0.86 -17.50
C THR A 317 -21.87 -1.15 -18.86
N GLY A 318 -21.95 -0.19 -19.76
CA GLY A 318 -21.14 -0.13 -20.98
C GLY A 318 -20.10 0.99 -20.86
N MET A 319 -19.00 0.76 -20.14
CA MET A 319 -17.83 1.66 -20.17
C MET A 319 -16.54 0.83 -20.21
N PRO A 320 -15.57 1.17 -21.09
CA PRO A 320 -14.32 0.44 -21.21
C PRO A 320 -13.37 0.77 -20.05
N GLU A 321 -12.54 -0.21 -19.70
CA GLU A 321 -11.42 -0.10 -18.76
C GLU A 321 -10.59 1.16 -19.05
N ARG A 322 -10.68 2.15 -18.16
CA ARG A 322 -9.81 3.32 -18.19
C ARG A 322 -8.68 3.10 -17.21
N TYR A 323 -7.48 2.84 -17.73
CA TYR A 323 -6.25 3.05 -16.98
C TYR A 323 -6.19 4.49 -16.49
N ASP A 324 -5.62 4.70 -15.29
CA ASP A 324 -5.31 6.03 -14.78
C ASP A 324 -4.33 6.73 -15.75
N LEU A 325 -4.88 7.66 -16.54
CA LEU A 325 -4.16 8.52 -17.47
C LEU A 325 -2.99 9.25 -16.80
N ARG A 326 -3.05 9.47 -15.48
CA ARG A 326 -2.00 10.16 -14.71
C ARG A 326 -0.77 9.27 -14.52
N SER A 327 -0.99 8.02 -14.13
CA SER A 327 0.05 6.99 -14.07
C SER A 327 0.67 6.72 -15.44
N VAL A 328 -0.15 6.65 -16.49
CA VAL A 328 0.33 6.49 -17.88
C VAL A 328 1.15 7.69 -18.37
N LEU A 329 0.73 8.92 -18.07
CA LEU A 329 1.51 10.12 -18.37
C LEU A 329 2.82 10.16 -17.58
N HIS A 330 2.81 9.71 -16.32
CA HIS A 330 4.01 9.67 -15.49
C HIS A 330 5.02 8.64 -16.01
N MET A 331 4.55 7.48 -16.50
CA MET A 331 5.35 6.48 -17.21
C MET A 331 6.02 7.06 -18.47
N ALA A 332 5.28 7.84 -19.28
CA ALA A 332 5.80 8.47 -20.49
C ALA A 332 6.77 9.65 -20.23
N THR A 333 6.70 10.26 -19.04
CA THR A 333 7.52 11.45 -18.71
C THR A 333 8.79 11.11 -17.94
N ASN A 334 8.80 10.05 -17.14
CA ASN A 334 10.00 9.62 -16.39
C ASN A 334 10.90 8.66 -17.18
N GLY A 335 10.40 8.01 -18.24
CA GLY A 335 11.24 7.24 -19.19
C GLY A 335 12.18 8.09 -20.05
N ARG A 336 12.08 9.44 -19.97
CA ARG A 336 12.83 10.43 -20.76
C ARG A 336 14.35 10.49 -20.46
N GLY A 337 14.84 9.69 -19.51
CA GLY A 337 16.21 9.75 -19.04
C GLY A 337 17.21 8.77 -19.67
N GLN A 338 16.79 7.83 -20.53
CA GLN A 338 17.67 6.70 -20.90
C GLN A 338 17.90 6.42 -22.39
N ARG A 339 17.28 7.11 -23.35
CA ARG A 339 17.59 6.92 -24.78
C ARG A 339 17.61 8.25 -25.53
N ASN A 340 18.78 8.62 -26.03
CA ASN A 340 18.98 9.77 -26.93
C ASN A 340 18.63 9.39 -28.38
N ASP A 341 17.37 9.01 -28.64
CA ASP A 341 16.90 8.75 -30.00
C ASP A 341 15.60 9.53 -30.29
N PRO A 342 15.70 10.72 -30.92
CA PRO A 342 14.56 11.60 -31.18
C PRO A 342 13.55 11.04 -32.19
N GLU A 343 13.87 10.04 -33.01
CA GLU A 343 12.89 9.41 -33.92
C GLU A 343 11.94 8.45 -33.19
N SER A 344 12.37 7.88 -32.07
CA SER A 344 11.53 6.98 -31.27
C SER A 344 10.46 7.74 -30.45
N GLU A 345 10.72 8.99 -30.10
CA GLU A 345 9.86 9.83 -29.26
C GLU A 345 8.59 10.30 -29.98
N ASP A 346 8.72 10.73 -31.24
CA ASP A 346 7.60 11.25 -32.04
C ASP A 346 6.65 10.13 -32.48
N VAL A 347 7.18 8.91 -32.71
CA VAL A 347 6.39 7.73 -33.08
C VAL A 347 5.58 7.19 -31.89
N LEU A 348 6.15 7.17 -30.68
CA LEU A 348 5.45 6.75 -29.45
C LEU A 348 4.40 7.77 -29.02
N ALA A 349 4.70 9.06 -29.11
CA ALA A 349 3.74 10.13 -28.83
C ALA A 349 2.56 10.13 -29.83
N LYS A 350 2.83 9.95 -31.12
CA LYS A 350 1.78 9.85 -32.15
C LYS A 350 0.94 8.58 -32.01
N LYS A 351 1.52 7.44 -31.61
CA LYS A 351 0.75 6.21 -31.31
C LYS A 351 -0.16 6.35 -30.09
N ALA A 352 0.31 7.04 -29.05
CA ALA A 352 -0.49 7.29 -27.84
C ALA A 352 -1.62 8.30 -28.10
N CYS A 353 -1.39 9.33 -28.93
CA CYS A 353 -2.39 10.34 -29.25
C CYS A 353 -3.36 9.93 -30.38
N GLY A 354 -2.93 9.11 -31.34
CA GLY A 354 -3.73 8.68 -32.49
C GLY A 354 -4.95 7.82 -32.14
N HIS A 355 -5.01 7.26 -30.93
CA HIS A 355 -6.15 6.47 -30.46
C HIS A 355 -7.23 7.30 -29.74
N TYR A 356 -7.07 8.61 -29.55
CA TYR A 356 -7.93 9.43 -28.68
C TYR A 356 -8.56 10.67 -29.36
N SER A 357 -8.56 10.76 -30.69
CA SER A 357 -9.04 11.93 -31.43
C SER A 357 -10.56 12.17 -31.42
N GLU A 358 -11.36 11.35 -30.73
CA GLU A 358 -12.84 11.46 -30.74
C GLU A 358 -13.46 12.02 -29.43
N LEU A 359 -12.65 12.55 -28.49
CA LEU A 359 -13.17 13.13 -27.24
C LEU A 359 -12.94 14.65 -27.16
N GLU A 360 -13.81 15.42 -27.79
CA GLU A 360 -13.78 16.90 -27.85
C GLU A 360 -14.13 17.64 -26.53
N SER A 361 -14.07 17.01 -25.35
CA SER A 361 -14.48 17.67 -24.09
C SER A 361 -13.55 17.54 -22.88
N CYS A 362 -12.29 17.17 -23.08
CA CYS A 362 -11.33 17.13 -21.98
C CYS A 362 -10.64 18.48 -21.73
N ARG A 363 -10.95 19.10 -20.58
CA ARG A 363 -10.25 20.24 -19.93
C ARG A 363 -8.73 20.05 -19.74
N CYS A 364 -8.18 18.90 -20.11
CA CYS A 364 -6.76 18.57 -20.00
C CYS A 364 -5.88 19.36 -20.97
N VAL A 365 -6.35 19.69 -22.18
CA VAL A 365 -5.55 20.45 -23.16
C VAL A 365 -5.29 21.88 -22.67
N ASP A 366 -6.27 22.51 -22.04
CA ASP A 366 -6.13 23.86 -21.49
C ASP A 366 -5.25 23.87 -20.24
N CYS A 367 -5.33 22.84 -19.38
CA CYS A 367 -4.40 22.67 -18.26
C CYS A 367 -2.94 22.49 -18.73
N LEU A 368 -2.71 21.76 -19.83
CA LEU A 368 -1.36 21.58 -20.39
C LEU A 368 -0.81 22.89 -20.99
N LYS A 369 -1.67 23.70 -21.63
CA LYS A 369 -1.29 25.04 -22.11
C LYS A 369 -0.96 25.97 -20.95
N GLU A 370 -1.71 25.89 -19.86
CA GLU A 370 -1.48 26.68 -18.65
C GLU A 370 -0.18 26.29 -17.94
N GLU A 371 0.11 25.00 -17.79
CA GLU A 371 1.39 24.53 -17.24
C GLU A 371 2.59 24.94 -18.11
N ALA A 372 2.46 24.85 -19.44
CA ALA A 372 3.51 25.30 -20.37
C ALA A 372 3.76 26.81 -20.25
N SER A 373 2.69 27.61 -20.14
CA SER A 373 2.75 29.06 -19.93
C SER A 373 3.43 29.43 -18.60
N ILE A 374 3.11 28.71 -17.52
CA ILE A 374 3.74 28.91 -16.19
C ILE A 374 5.23 28.57 -16.23
N LYS A 375 5.61 27.46 -16.90
CA LYS A 375 7.02 27.05 -17.04
C LYS A 375 7.82 28.07 -17.84
N GLU A 376 7.28 28.59 -18.93
CA GLU A 376 7.95 29.61 -19.75
C GLU A 376 8.11 30.94 -18.99
N THR A 377 7.08 31.35 -18.24
CA THR A 377 7.13 32.54 -17.40
C THR A 377 8.22 32.43 -16.32
N LYS A 378 8.35 31.28 -15.68
CA LYS A 378 9.42 31.02 -14.70
C LYS A 378 10.80 31.05 -15.34
N ARG A 379 10.97 30.42 -16.51
CA ARG A 379 12.23 30.43 -17.26
C ARG A 379 12.66 31.84 -17.64
N LEU A 380 11.74 32.66 -18.14
CA LEU A 380 12.03 34.06 -18.50
C LEU A 380 12.38 34.92 -17.28
N SER A 381 11.73 34.68 -16.13
CA SER A 381 12.05 35.35 -14.87
C SER A 381 13.48 35.03 -14.42
N GLN A 382 13.87 33.75 -14.43
CA GLN A 382 15.23 33.32 -14.07
C GLN A 382 16.28 33.91 -15.02
N LEU A 383 16.00 33.97 -16.31
CA LEU A 383 16.92 34.54 -17.30
C LEU A 383 17.16 36.05 -17.07
N LYS A 384 16.12 36.78 -16.66
CA LYS A 384 16.23 38.20 -16.28
C LYS A 384 17.11 38.38 -15.05
N THR A 385 16.91 37.58 -14.01
CA THR A 385 17.73 37.62 -12.79
C THR A 385 19.20 37.31 -13.10
N LEU A 386 19.46 36.32 -13.94
CA LEU A 386 20.83 35.95 -14.34
C LEU A 386 21.52 37.08 -15.12
N ASN A 387 20.80 37.73 -16.05
CA ASN A 387 21.33 38.86 -16.81
C ASN A 387 21.60 40.08 -15.93
N GLU A 388 20.77 40.33 -14.92
CA GLU A 388 20.98 41.42 -13.96
C GLU A 388 22.20 41.17 -13.07
N GLN A 389 22.36 39.94 -12.57
CA GLN A 389 23.57 39.53 -11.84
C GLN A 389 24.83 39.68 -12.68
N LYS A 390 24.79 39.31 -13.97
CA LYS A 390 25.91 39.49 -14.88
C LYS A 390 26.28 40.97 -15.08
N ARG A 391 25.28 41.85 -15.25
CA ARG A 391 25.51 43.30 -15.37
C ARG A 391 26.06 43.93 -14.09
N LEU A 392 25.74 43.38 -12.92
CA LEU A 392 26.30 43.83 -11.64
C LEU A 392 27.75 43.35 -11.45
N ALA A 393 28.10 42.17 -11.95
CA ALA A 393 29.47 41.65 -11.89
C ALA A 393 30.43 42.34 -12.88
N GLU A 394 29.91 42.91 -13.97
CA GLU A 394 30.69 43.67 -14.95
C GLU A 394 30.93 45.15 -14.56
N LYS A 395 30.24 45.63 -13.51
CA LYS A 395 30.45 46.96 -12.90
C LYS A 395 31.37 46.85 -11.70
#